data_AF-A0A175W655-F1
#
_entry.id   AF-A0A175W655-F1
#
_cell.length_a   1.000
_cell.length_b   1.000
_cell.length_c   1.000
_cell.angle_alpha   90.00
_cell.angle_beta   90.00
_cell.angle_gamma   90.00
#
_symmetry.space_group_name_H-M   'P 1'
#
loop_
_entity.id
_entity.type
_entity.pdbx_description
1 polymer ?
#
loop_
_entity_poly.entity_id
_entity_poly.type
_entity_poly.pdbx_seq_one_letter_code
_entity_poly.pdbx_strand_id
1 'polypeptide(L)'
;MILDIALILIAGVMSAGSQEIPVTVTPAAEPTVVNLFLGAKRESNYSFAASVIAADAVATTYQIYCQSGALDMPGFPTTTCDRDDPPWTVTEGPSTMVGILTTAIESVTAVLDETCVIEDRTAAYCNYTFSGNSMGQTTSTAYTTIITGDLFTEYPVVVTAGAEKLPVATGQPDGSS
;
A
#
# COMPACT_ATOMS: atom_id res chain seq x y z
N MET A 1 20.56 17.03 -62.21
CA MET A 1 21.92 17.52 -61.88
C MET A 1 22.53 16.43 -61.00
N ILE A 2 23.25 15.44 -61.55
CA ILE A 2 24.69 15.51 -61.92
C ILE A 2 25.49 15.86 -60.64
N LEU A 3 26.41 15.09 -60.06
CA LEU A 3 27.42 14.11 -60.50
C LEU A 3 28.00 13.53 -59.15
N ASP A 4 28.27 12.25 -58.86
CA ASP A 4 29.18 11.23 -59.45
C ASP A 4 30.46 11.00 -58.61
N ILE A 5 30.85 9.71 -58.51
CA ILE A 5 32.23 9.14 -58.40
C ILE A 5 32.99 9.33 -57.06
N ALA A 6 33.74 8.37 -56.45
CA ALA A 6 34.32 7.06 -56.82
C ALA A 6 34.38 6.17 -55.56
N LEU A 7 34.07 4.86 -55.59
CA LEU A 7 34.90 3.72 -56.00
C LEU A 7 36.29 3.63 -55.31
N ILE A 8 36.44 2.69 -54.37
CA ILE A 8 37.65 1.85 -54.16
C ILE A 8 37.19 0.50 -53.57
N LEU A 9 37.56 -0.58 -54.26
CA LEU A 9 37.42 -1.98 -53.84
C LEU A 9 38.45 -2.32 -52.75
N ILE A 10 38.04 -3.03 -51.70
CA ILE A 10 38.92 -3.96 -50.97
C ILE A 10 38.13 -5.24 -50.69
N ALA A 11 38.57 -6.34 -51.30
CA ALA A 11 38.14 -7.69 -51.00
C ALA A 11 38.79 -8.14 -49.67
N GLY A 12 37.98 -8.64 -48.75
CA GLY A 12 38.45 -9.17 -47.46
C GLY A 12 37.44 -10.13 -46.88
N VAL A 13 37.65 -11.42 -47.16
CA VAL A 13 36.96 -12.56 -46.55
C VAL A 13 37.19 -12.52 -45.05
N MET A 14 36.13 -12.60 -44.22
CA MET A 14 36.12 -13.35 -42.95
C MET A 14 34.67 -13.67 -42.55
N SER A 15 34.43 -14.97 -42.37
CA SER A 15 33.25 -15.56 -41.77
C SER A 15 33.11 -15.13 -40.31
N ALA A 16 32.11 -14.32 -39.97
CA ALA A 16 31.71 -14.05 -38.59
C ALA A 16 30.50 -14.93 -38.27
N GLY A 17 30.70 -15.92 -37.40
CA GLY A 17 29.63 -16.76 -36.90
C GLY A 17 28.59 -15.94 -36.14
N SER A 18 27.32 -16.22 -36.42
CA SER A 18 26.19 -15.74 -35.63
C SER A 18 26.27 -16.39 -34.25
N GLN A 19 26.86 -15.71 -33.26
CA GLN A 19 26.65 -16.07 -31.87
C GLN A 19 25.26 -15.56 -31.47
N GLU A 20 24.34 -16.50 -31.26
CA GLU A 20 23.08 -16.25 -30.57
C GLU A 20 23.41 -15.77 -29.16
N ILE A 21 23.23 -14.48 -28.90
CA ILE A 21 23.30 -13.94 -27.54
C ILE A 21 22.11 -14.55 -26.78
N PRO A 22 22.33 -15.32 -25.70
CA PRO A 22 21.22 -15.78 -24.88
C PRO A 22 20.58 -14.56 -24.22
N VAL A 23 19.38 -14.19 -24.66
CA VAL A 23 18.57 -13.17 -23.98
C VAL A 23 18.02 -13.82 -22.72
N THR A 24 18.70 -13.61 -21.60
CA THR A 24 18.16 -13.96 -20.28
C THR A 24 17.08 -12.95 -19.93
N VAL A 25 15.82 -13.35 -20.04
CA VAL A 25 14.70 -12.57 -19.53
C VAL A 25 14.64 -12.82 -18.02
N THR A 26 15.12 -11.88 -17.21
CA THR A 26 14.92 -11.94 -15.76
C THR A 26 13.44 -11.69 -15.49
N PRO A 27 12.69 -12.63 -14.87
CA PRO A 27 11.30 -12.37 -14.48
C PRO A 27 11.25 -11.18 -13.52
N ALA A 28 10.25 -10.32 -13.69
CA ALA A 28 9.98 -9.25 -12.73
C ALA A 28 9.73 -9.87 -11.36
N ALA A 29 10.24 -9.24 -10.30
CA ALA A 29 9.98 -9.69 -8.95
C ALA A 29 8.46 -9.65 -8.68
N GLU A 30 7.93 -10.72 -8.09
CA GLU A 30 6.53 -10.77 -7.66
C GLU A 30 6.25 -9.64 -6.65
N PRO A 31 5.09 -8.96 -6.75
CA PRO A 31 4.76 -7.90 -5.81
C PRO A 31 4.62 -8.46 -4.40
N THR A 32 5.16 -7.74 -3.42
CA THR A 32 4.93 -8.07 -2.01
C THR A 32 3.51 -7.66 -1.62
N VAL A 33 2.72 -8.60 -1.13
CA VAL A 33 1.36 -8.36 -0.65
C VAL A 33 1.28 -8.72 0.83
N VAL A 34 0.70 -7.83 1.63
CA VAL A 34 0.40 -8.06 3.05
C VAL A 34 -1.10 -8.01 3.29
N ASN A 35 -1.59 -8.82 4.22
CA ASN A 35 -2.99 -8.79 4.64
C ASN A 35 -3.09 -7.96 5.92
N LEU A 36 -3.76 -6.83 5.86
CA LEU A 36 -3.88 -5.90 6.99
C LEU A 36 -5.35 -5.81 7.43
N PHE A 37 -5.59 -5.79 8.73
CA PHE A 37 -6.89 -5.40 9.26
C PHE A 37 -7.04 -3.87 9.18
N LEU A 38 -8.03 -3.39 8.44
CA LEU A 38 -8.24 -1.96 8.15
C LEU A 38 -9.61 -1.46 8.64
N GLY A 39 -10.09 -2.03 9.74
CA GLY A 39 -11.42 -1.79 10.28
C GLY A 39 -12.47 -2.74 9.69
N ALA A 40 -13.75 -2.36 9.79
CA ALA A 40 -14.85 -3.20 9.36
C ALA A 40 -14.83 -3.44 7.84
N LYS A 41 -15.32 -4.61 7.41
CA LYS A 41 -15.59 -4.89 5.99
C LYS A 41 -16.51 -3.82 5.41
N ARG A 42 -16.14 -3.32 4.23
CA ARG A 42 -16.90 -2.33 3.48
C ARG A 42 -17.59 -2.99 2.28
N GLU A 43 -18.70 -2.41 1.82
CA GLU A 43 -19.51 -3.00 0.75
C GLU A 43 -18.85 -2.93 -0.64
N SER A 44 -17.98 -1.93 -0.86
CA SER A 44 -17.28 -1.73 -2.14
C SER A 44 -16.03 -2.59 -2.27
N ASN A 45 -15.61 -2.83 -3.52
CA ASN A 45 -14.33 -3.48 -3.81
C ASN A 45 -13.18 -2.49 -3.62
N TYR A 46 -12.69 -2.38 -2.38
CA TYR A 46 -11.53 -1.55 -2.11
C TYR A 46 -10.24 -2.24 -2.54
N SER A 47 -9.30 -1.46 -3.06
CA SER A 47 -7.92 -1.88 -3.24
C SER A 47 -6.96 -0.86 -2.65
N PHE A 48 -5.86 -1.34 -2.09
CA PHE A 48 -4.90 -0.51 -1.37
C PHE A 48 -3.47 -0.79 -1.85
N ALA A 49 -2.67 0.27 -1.86
CA ALA A 49 -1.22 0.20 -1.96
C ALA A 49 -0.61 0.74 -0.67
N ALA A 50 0.59 0.27 -0.31
CA ALA A 50 1.28 0.77 0.86
C ALA A 50 2.77 1.01 0.64
N SER A 51 3.30 1.96 1.40
CA SER A 51 4.72 2.14 1.62
C SER A 51 5.05 1.77 3.07
N VAL A 52 6.02 0.88 3.30
CA VAL A 52 6.47 0.54 4.65
C VAL A 52 7.39 1.65 5.15
N ILE A 53 6.99 2.29 6.25
CA ILE A 53 7.74 3.38 6.88
C ILE A 53 8.79 2.82 7.81
N ALA A 54 8.38 1.91 8.70
CA ALA A 54 9.23 1.22 9.66
C ALA A 54 8.64 -0.14 10.01
N ALA A 55 9.48 -1.09 10.40
CA ALA A 55 9.05 -2.34 10.99
C ALA A 55 10.06 -2.76 12.07
N ASP A 56 9.56 -3.33 13.15
CA ASP A 56 10.37 -3.97 14.18
C ASP A 56 9.72 -5.30 14.61
N ALA A 57 10.19 -5.87 15.73
CA ALA A 57 9.66 -7.13 16.24
C ALA A 57 8.24 -7.03 16.83
N VAL A 58 7.72 -5.82 17.03
CA VAL A 58 6.44 -5.54 17.69
C VAL A 58 5.38 -5.11 16.68
N ALA A 59 5.72 -4.24 15.73
CA ALA A 59 4.76 -3.70 14.78
C ALA A 59 5.41 -3.27 13.46
N THR A 60 4.56 -3.14 12.44
CA THR A 60 4.90 -2.49 11.17
C THR A 60 4.05 -1.25 10.95
N THR A 61 4.68 -0.15 10.58
CA THR A 61 4.02 1.10 10.22
C THR A 61 4.03 1.29 8.71
N TYR A 62 2.85 1.46 8.15
CA TYR A 62 2.56 1.65 6.74
C TYR A 62 2.00 3.06 6.49
N GLN A 63 2.29 3.61 5.32
CA GLN A 63 1.45 4.62 4.68
C GLN A 63 0.60 3.92 3.63
N ILE A 64 -0.71 3.91 3.84
CA ILE A 64 -1.69 3.24 2.99
C ILE A 64 -2.37 4.27 2.09
N TYR A 65 -2.47 3.92 0.81
CA TYR A 65 -3.12 4.70 -0.23
C TYR A 65 -4.28 3.89 -0.78
N CYS A 66 -5.46 4.49 -0.83
CA CYS A 66 -6.56 3.87 -1.54
C CYS A 66 -6.33 3.96 -3.06
N GLN A 67 -6.51 2.84 -3.77
CA GLN A 67 -6.36 2.75 -5.22
C GLN A 67 -7.72 2.68 -5.92
N SER A 68 -8.73 2.10 -5.26
CA SER A 68 -10.11 2.08 -5.75
C SER A 68 -11.09 1.88 -4.59
N GLY A 69 -12.32 2.32 -4.80
CA GLY A 69 -13.37 2.37 -3.78
C GLY A 69 -13.86 3.80 -3.53
N ALA A 70 -14.80 3.94 -2.60
CA ALA A 70 -15.32 5.22 -2.15
C ALA A 70 -15.32 5.22 -0.63
N LEU A 71 -14.33 5.89 -0.02
CA LEU A 71 -14.20 6.01 1.44
C LEU A 71 -15.35 6.87 1.99
N ASP A 72 -16.56 6.31 2.07
CA ASP A 72 -17.73 7.01 2.63
C ASP A 72 -17.60 7.11 4.16
N MET A 73 -16.70 7.99 4.60
CA MET A 73 -16.47 8.32 6.01
C MET A 73 -17.08 9.70 6.31
N PRO A 74 -18.15 9.76 7.13
CA PRO A 74 -18.74 11.03 7.53
C PRO A 74 -17.68 11.96 8.14
N GLY A 75 -17.58 13.19 7.63
CA GLY A 75 -16.65 14.21 8.13
C GLY A 75 -15.26 14.22 7.49
N PHE A 76 -14.94 13.26 6.61
CA PHE A 76 -13.75 13.34 5.75
C PHE A 76 -14.15 13.85 4.36
N PRO A 77 -13.42 14.83 3.80
CA PRO A 77 -13.75 15.38 2.50
C PRO A 77 -13.46 14.41 1.36
N THR A 78 -12.69 13.36 1.64
CA THR A 78 -12.22 12.37 0.69
C THR A 78 -13.18 11.19 0.71
N THR A 79 -14.36 11.35 0.09
CA THR A 79 -15.29 10.23 -0.12
C THR A 79 -14.82 9.30 -1.25
N THR A 80 -13.75 9.69 -1.94
CA THR A 80 -13.16 8.97 -3.06
C THR A 80 -11.79 8.42 -2.69
N CYS A 81 -11.25 7.55 -3.54
CA CYS A 81 -9.84 7.18 -3.51
C CYS A 81 -9.09 8.10 -4.48
N ASP A 82 -9.11 9.42 -4.21
CA ASP A 82 -8.36 10.37 -5.00
C ASP A 82 -6.87 10.16 -4.73
N ARG A 83 -6.06 10.30 -5.77
CA ARG A 83 -4.61 10.16 -5.65
C ARG A 83 -3.99 11.27 -4.80
N ASP A 84 -4.66 12.43 -4.74
CA ASP A 84 -4.23 13.57 -3.93
C ASP A 84 -4.68 13.47 -2.47
N ASP A 85 -5.45 12.44 -2.11
CA ASP A 85 -5.84 12.17 -0.73
C ASP A 85 -4.59 11.83 0.12
N PRO A 86 -4.50 12.35 1.34
CA PRO A 86 -3.38 12.05 2.22
C PRO A 86 -3.34 10.55 2.56
N PRO A 87 -2.15 9.95 2.69
CA PRO A 87 -2.05 8.55 3.08
C PRO A 87 -2.59 8.33 4.49
N TRP A 88 -3.24 7.20 4.68
CA TRP A 88 -3.60 6.71 6.00
C TRP A 88 -2.38 6.06 6.64
N THR A 89 -1.93 6.56 7.79
CA THR A 89 -0.80 5.96 8.51
C THR A 89 -1.33 4.86 9.43
N VAL A 90 -0.93 3.62 9.20
CA VAL A 90 -1.38 2.46 9.98
C VAL A 90 -0.19 1.75 10.61
N THR A 91 -0.22 1.56 11.92
CA THR A 91 0.70 0.70 12.65
C THR A 91 -0.04 -0.57 13.07
N GLU A 92 0.34 -1.70 12.49
CA GLU A 92 -0.24 -3.02 12.80
C GLU A 92 0.78 -3.88 13.54
N GLY A 93 0.36 -4.44 14.67
CA GLY A 93 1.06 -5.46 15.45
C GLY A 93 0.23 -6.74 15.56
N PRO A 94 0.73 -7.78 16.25
CA PRO A 94 0.03 -9.07 16.34
C PRO A 94 -1.39 -9.03 16.90
N SER A 95 -1.68 -8.07 17.80
CA SER A 95 -2.97 -7.91 18.49
C SER A 95 -3.49 -6.47 18.49
N THR A 96 -2.87 -5.57 17.70
CA THR A 96 -3.25 -4.16 17.68
C THR A 96 -3.19 -3.58 16.29
N MET A 97 -4.13 -2.71 15.96
CA MET A 97 -4.04 -1.81 14.82
C MET A 97 -4.28 -0.38 15.30
N VAL A 98 -3.41 0.54 14.92
CA VAL A 98 -3.58 1.97 15.14
C VAL A 98 -3.52 2.67 13.79
N GLY A 99 -4.60 3.35 13.43
CA GLY A 99 -4.72 4.09 12.19
C GLY A 99 -4.89 5.58 12.45
N ILE A 100 -4.14 6.43 11.75
CA ILE A 100 -4.25 7.88 11.83
C ILE A 100 -4.37 8.47 10.42
N LEU A 101 -5.52 9.08 10.13
CA LEU A 101 -5.77 9.81 8.89
C LEU A 101 -5.99 11.29 9.22
N THR A 102 -5.15 12.14 8.64
CA THR A 102 -5.22 13.60 8.83
C THR A 102 -5.43 14.26 7.48
N THR A 103 -6.41 15.15 7.41
CA THR A 103 -6.70 15.96 6.22
C THR A 103 -6.90 17.42 6.64
N ALA A 104 -6.70 18.33 5.70
CA ALA A 104 -6.92 19.76 5.92
C ALA A 104 -7.49 20.41 4.67
N ILE A 105 -8.51 21.25 4.84
CA ILE A 105 -9.05 22.13 3.82
C ILE A 105 -9.07 23.55 4.38
N GLU A 106 -8.31 24.44 3.74
CA GLU A 106 -8.13 25.82 4.17
C GLU A 106 -7.66 25.93 5.65
N SER A 107 -8.55 26.40 6.54
CA SER A 107 -8.29 26.58 7.97
C SER A 107 -8.91 25.47 8.83
N VAL A 108 -9.45 24.42 8.20
CA VAL A 108 -10.07 23.28 8.86
C VAL A 108 -9.15 22.08 8.77
N THR A 109 -8.73 21.53 9.90
CA THR A 109 -8.04 20.24 9.99
C THR A 109 -8.98 19.20 10.55
N ALA A 110 -9.03 18.00 9.96
CA ALA A 110 -9.74 16.85 10.51
C ALA A 110 -8.76 15.68 10.71
N VAL A 111 -8.90 14.98 11.83
CA VAL A 111 -8.10 13.82 12.22
C VAL A 111 -9.03 12.69 12.63
N LEU A 112 -8.76 11.51 12.10
CA LEU A 112 -9.34 10.25 12.53
C LEU A 112 -8.24 9.43 13.18
N ASP A 113 -8.43 9.13 14.45
CA ASP A 113 -7.62 8.18 15.19
C ASP A 113 -8.45 6.91 15.42
N GLU A 114 -8.00 5.80 14.84
CA GLU A 114 -8.54 4.47 15.05
C GLU A 114 -7.57 3.66 15.91
N THR A 115 -8.07 3.02 16.96
CA THR A 115 -7.29 2.07 17.76
C THR A 115 -8.12 0.82 17.96
N CYS A 116 -7.60 -0.31 17.51
CA CYS A 116 -8.25 -1.61 17.58
C CYS A 116 -7.39 -2.60 18.35
N VAL A 117 -8.01 -3.35 19.25
CA VAL A 117 -7.45 -4.58 19.81
C VAL A 117 -7.99 -5.75 19.00
N ILE A 118 -7.10 -6.55 18.41
CA ILE A 118 -7.45 -7.70 17.57
C ILE A 118 -7.36 -8.98 18.41
N GLU A 119 -8.45 -9.73 18.48
CA GLU A 119 -8.52 -11.02 19.16
C GLU A 119 -8.54 -12.15 18.12
N ASP A 120 -7.51 -12.99 18.17
CA ASP A 120 -7.35 -14.22 17.37
C ASP A 120 -7.57 -14.04 15.85
N ARG A 121 -7.38 -12.83 15.31
CA ARG A 121 -7.69 -12.46 13.92
C ARG A 121 -9.12 -12.86 13.50
N THR A 122 -10.07 -12.81 14.42
CA THR A 122 -11.51 -13.10 14.17
C THR A 122 -12.45 -12.02 14.73
N ALA A 123 -11.93 -11.21 15.65
CA ALA A 123 -12.64 -10.10 16.24
C ALA A 123 -11.71 -8.89 16.43
N ALA A 124 -12.29 -7.69 16.41
CA ALA A 124 -11.59 -6.48 16.81
C ALA A 124 -12.50 -5.55 17.63
N TYR A 125 -11.94 -4.98 18.69
CA TYR A 125 -12.58 -3.96 19.52
C TYR A 125 -11.94 -2.63 19.18
N CYS A 126 -12.67 -1.78 18.48
CA CYS A 126 -12.15 -0.56 17.91
C CYS A 126 -12.73 0.67 18.60
N ASN A 127 -11.88 1.63 18.91
CA ASN A 127 -12.24 2.98 19.32
C ASN A 127 -11.85 3.94 18.20
N TYR A 128 -12.82 4.69 17.70
CA TYR A 128 -12.62 5.72 16.70
C TYR A 128 -12.79 7.08 17.34
N THR A 129 -11.82 7.97 17.15
CA THR A 129 -11.88 9.37 17.58
C THR A 129 -11.77 10.26 16.36
N PHE A 130 -12.79 11.08 16.14
CA PHE A 130 -12.83 12.09 15.10
C PHE A 130 -12.61 13.43 15.78
N SER A 131 -11.53 14.13 15.43
CA SER A 131 -11.30 15.49 15.88
C SER A 131 -11.22 16.44 14.69
N GLY A 132 -11.75 17.64 14.89
CA GLY A 132 -11.72 18.72 13.92
C GLY A 132 -11.23 19.99 14.60
N ASN A 133 -10.40 20.76 13.93
CA ASN A 133 -10.01 22.10 14.35
C ASN A 133 -10.41 23.10 13.27
N SER A 134 -11.16 24.13 13.64
CA SER A 134 -11.47 25.26 12.77
C SER A 134 -11.38 26.55 13.56
N MET A 135 -10.63 27.53 13.05
CA MET A 135 -10.49 28.86 13.68
C MET A 135 -10.09 28.79 15.17
N GLY A 136 -9.27 27.80 15.54
CA GLY A 136 -8.81 27.57 16.92
C GLY A 136 -9.81 26.86 17.83
N GLN A 137 -11.02 26.55 17.36
CA GLN A 137 -11.96 25.68 18.09
C GLN A 137 -11.73 24.23 17.69
N THR A 138 -11.49 23.38 18.69
CA THR A 138 -11.39 21.92 18.50
C THR A 138 -12.70 21.26 18.92
N THR A 139 -13.27 20.45 18.05
CA THR A 139 -14.36 19.51 18.37
C THR A 139 -13.81 18.09 18.31
N SER A 140 -14.25 17.21 19.19
CA SER A 140 -13.89 15.79 19.16
C SER A 140 -15.09 14.93 19.51
N THR A 141 -15.25 13.80 18.80
CA THR A 141 -16.25 12.78 19.06
C THR A 141 -15.58 11.42 18.99
N ALA A 142 -15.91 10.55 19.95
CA ALA A 142 -15.41 9.18 19.93
C ALA A 142 -16.56 8.18 19.99
N TYR A 143 -16.39 7.03 19.36
CA TYR A 143 -17.29 5.89 19.49
C TYR A 143 -16.50 4.57 19.46
N THR A 144 -17.05 3.58 20.14
CA THR A 144 -16.51 2.23 20.15
C THR A 144 -17.39 1.28 19.36
N THR A 145 -16.79 0.25 18.79
CA THR A 145 -17.50 -0.82 18.07
C THR A 145 -16.76 -2.15 18.23
N ILE A 146 -17.48 -3.23 17.96
CA ILE A 146 -16.95 -4.59 17.94
C ILE A 146 -17.17 -5.13 16.53
N ILE A 147 -16.08 -5.49 15.85
CA ILE A 147 -16.07 -6.05 14.50
C ILE A 147 -15.85 -7.55 14.63
N THR A 148 -16.80 -8.35 14.16
CA THR A 148 -16.77 -9.83 14.26
C THR A 148 -17.42 -10.46 13.03
N GLY A 149 -17.24 -11.78 12.87
CA GLY A 149 -17.87 -12.55 11.79
C GLY A 149 -17.47 -12.02 10.42
N ASP A 150 -18.45 -11.88 9.51
CA ASP A 150 -18.20 -11.43 8.13
C ASP A 150 -17.74 -9.96 8.04
N LEU A 151 -17.83 -9.18 9.12
CA LEU A 151 -17.30 -7.82 9.17
C LEU A 151 -15.81 -7.79 9.48
N PHE A 152 -15.24 -8.85 10.07
CA PHE A 152 -13.81 -8.95 10.25
C PHE A 152 -13.17 -9.45 8.94
N THR A 153 -12.42 -8.59 8.27
CA THR A 153 -11.70 -8.94 7.05
C THR A 153 -10.33 -8.29 7.06
N GLU A 154 -9.35 -9.00 6.53
CA GLU A 154 -8.07 -8.42 6.18
C GLU A 154 -8.08 -8.07 4.70
N TYR A 155 -7.58 -6.89 4.37
CA TYR A 155 -7.49 -6.43 2.99
C TYR A 155 -6.11 -6.78 2.44
N PRO A 156 -6.03 -7.33 1.21
CA PRO A 156 -4.75 -7.49 0.53
C PRO A 156 -4.24 -6.09 0.13
N VAL A 157 -3.06 -5.74 0.63
CA VAL A 157 -2.40 -4.45 0.37
C VAL A 157 -1.10 -4.70 -0.37
N VAL A 158 -0.97 -4.09 -1.55
CA VAL A 158 0.25 -4.20 -2.37
C VAL A 158 1.31 -3.25 -1.83
N VAL A 159 2.45 -3.79 -1.41
CA VAL A 159 3.57 -2.97 -0.93
C VAL A 159 4.37 -2.46 -2.12
N THR A 160 4.32 -1.15 -2.35
CA THR A 160 4.96 -0.46 -3.48
C THR A 160 6.31 0.15 -3.12
N ALA A 161 6.61 0.30 -1.82
CA ALA A 161 7.90 0.79 -1.34
C ALA A 161 8.20 0.28 0.08
N GLY A 162 9.47 0.14 0.43
CA GLY A 162 9.90 -0.23 1.77
C GLY A 162 9.77 -1.71 2.11
N ALA A 163 9.48 -2.59 1.14
CA ALA A 163 9.32 -4.02 1.38
C ALA A 163 10.56 -4.66 2.04
N GLU A 164 11.75 -4.13 1.79
CA GLU A 164 13.01 -4.54 2.41
C GLU A 164 13.06 -4.34 3.93
N LYS A 165 12.15 -3.53 4.49
CA LYS A 165 12.03 -3.30 5.93
C LYS A 165 11.18 -4.36 6.61
N LEU A 166 10.32 -5.06 5.87
CA LEU A 166 9.48 -6.09 6.44
C LEU A 166 10.37 -7.22 6.99
N PRO A 167 9.99 -7.82 8.13
CA PRO A 167 10.63 -9.06 8.55
C PRO A 167 10.58 -10.05 7.38
N VAL A 168 11.73 -10.63 7.03
CA VAL A 168 11.77 -11.71 6.03
C VAL A 168 10.84 -12.80 6.55
N ALA A 169 9.73 -13.05 5.85
CA ALA A 169 8.87 -14.18 6.15
C ALA A 169 9.72 -15.45 6.01
N THR A 170 10.16 -16.03 7.11
CA THR A 170 11.01 -17.23 7.13
C THR A 170 10.23 -18.51 6.77
N GLY A 171 9.18 -18.39 5.95
CA GLY A 171 8.29 -19.49 5.57
C GLY A 171 8.00 -19.48 4.08
N GLN A 172 8.98 -19.82 3.25
CA GLN A 172 8.67 -20.47 1.98
C GLN A 172 8.52 -21.96 2.29
N PRO A 173 7.41 -22.63 1.91
CA PRO A 173 7.41 -24.09 1.94
C PRO A 173 8.49 -24.53 0.96
N ASP A 174 9.51 -25.23 1.46
CA ASP A 174 10.41 -25.96 0.58
C ASP A 174 9.56 -26.88 -0.27
N GLY A 175 9.50 -26.59 -1.58
CA GLY A 175 8.84 -27.41 -2.58
C GLY A 175 9.61 -28.71 -2.85
N SER A 176 9.88 -29.49 -1.79
CA SER A 176 10.53 -30.78 -1.83
C SER A 176 9.63 -31.84 -1.20
N SER A 177 8.74 -32.42 -2.01
CA SER A 177 8.16 -33.75 -1.86
C SER A 177 7.67 -34.24 -3.21
#